data_AF-A0A7S0VQK9-F1
#
_entry.id   AF-A0A7S0VQK9-F1
#
_cell.length_a   1.000
_cell.length_b   1.000
_cell.length_c   1.000
_cell.angle_alpha   90.00
_cell.angle_beta   90.00
_cell.angle_gamma   90.00
#
_symmetry.space_group_name_H-M   'P 1'
#
loop_
_entity.id
_entity.type
_entity.pdbx_description
1 polymer ?
#
loop_
_entity_poly.entity_id
_entity_poly.type
_entity_poly.pdbx_seq_one_letter_code
_entity_poly.pdbx_strand_id
1 'polypeptide(L)'
;NGLTANIHLMFVPFYRPTKERFKVVMEAKAFPSDRYAVESQVKFHGFDPAEAIVLVTPREGEDTLRDQDVLDAIEKHGASTALVFMPGVQYYTGQAFDIEGITAAAHKHGCLAGFDLAHAAGNLHLRLHDW
;
A
#
# COMPACT_ATOMS: atom_id res chain seq x y z
N ASN A 1 2.87 22.67 -1.63
CA ASN A 1 2.66 21.29 -2.11
C ASN A 1 2.05 20.47 -1.00
N GLY A 2 0.98 19.71 -1.28
CA GLY A 2 0.30 18.85 -0.30
C GLY A 2 0.72 17.39 -0.41
N LEU A 3 0.48 16.59 0.64
CA LEU A 3 0.84 15.17 0.72
C LEU A 3 0.32 14.35 -0.47
N THR A 4 -0.98 14.42 -0.77
CA THR A 4 -1.59 13.67 -1.88
C THR A 4 -0.98 14.03 -3.24
N ALA A 5 -0.58 15.29 -3.43
CA ALA A 5 0.11 15.69 -4.66
C ALA A 5 1.48 14.98 -4.79
N ASN A 6 2.21 14.84 -3.67
CA ASN A 6 3.45 14.08 -3.66
C ASN A 6 3.22 12.58 -3.90
N ILE A 7 2.14 12.00 -3.37
CA ILE A 7 1.77 10.60 -3.65
C ILE A 7 1.57 10.40 -5.16
N HIS A 8 0.80 11.27 -5.82
CA HIS A 8 0.66 11.21 -7.27
C HIS A 8 2.00 11.30 -8.01
N LEU A 9 2.86 12.25 -7.62
CA LEU A 9 4.17 12.42 -8.23
C LEU A 9 5.08 11.18 -8.02
N MET A 10 4.96 10.49 -6.87
CA MET A 10 5.70 9.24 -6.62
C MET A 10 5.13 8.05 -7.40
N PHE A 11 3.82 8.00 -7.64
CA PHE A 11 3.25 6.90 -8.42
C PHE A 11 3.72 6.91 -9.87
N VAL A 12 3.98 8.07 -10.48
CA VAL A 12 4.47 8.16 -11.88
C VAL A 12 5.76 7.34 -12.14
N PRO A 13 6.85 7.51 -11.37
CA PRO A 13 8.05 6.72 -11.58
C PRO A 13 7.99 5.30 -10.99
N PHE A 14 7.20 5.06 -9.93
CA PHE A 14 7.26 3.80 -9.17
C PHE A 14 6.14 2.81 -9.49
N TYR A 15 4.93 3.27 -9.84
CA TYR A 15 3.87 2.41 -10.33
C TYR A 15 3.97 2.28 -11.85
N ARG A 16 4.74 1.29 -12.31
CA ARG A 16 4.95 0.98 -13.74
C ARG A 16 4.27 -0.35 -14.10
N PRO A 17 2.93 -0.39 -14.16
CA PRO A 17 2.20 -1.63 -14.36
C PRO A 17 2.45 -2.21 -15.76
N THR A 18 2.41 -3.54 -15.82
CA THR A 18 2.41 -4.36 -17.06
C THR A 18 1.13 -5.19 -17.09
N LYS A 19 0.87 -5.92 -18.18
CA LYS A 19 -0.32 -6.77 -18.26
C LYS A 19 -0.30 -7.89 -17.21
N GLU A 20 0.89 -8.37 -16.85
CA GLU A 20 1.10 -9.45 -15.90
C GLU A 20 1.18 -8.94 -14.45
N ARG A 21 1.72 -7.72 -14.27
CA ARG A 21 1.98 -7.11 -12.96
C ARG A 21 1.43 -5.68 -12.92
N PHE A 22 0.18 -5.55 -12.52
CA PHE A 22 -0.52 -4.26 -12.43
C PHE A 22 -1.23 -4.02 -11.10
N LYS A 23 -1.26 -5.01 -10.19
CA LYS A 23 -2.03 -4.85 -8.97
C LYS A 23 -1.36 -3.92 -7.97
N VAL A 24 -2.18 -3.27 -7.15
CA VAL A 24 -1.78 -2.54 -5.95
C VAL A 24 -2.41 -3.20 -4.74
N VAL A 25 -1.60 -3.59 -3.76
CA VAL A 25 -2.09 -4.08 -2.46
C VAL A 25 -2.18 -2.91 -1.48
N MET A 26 -3.34 -2.71 -0.86
CA MET A 26 -3.57 -1.65 0.14
C MET A 26 -4.64 -2.04 1.17
N GLU A 27 -4.74 -1.32 2.29
CA GLU A 27 -5.83 -1.53 3.26
C GLU A 27 -7.20 -1.04 2.74
N ALA A 28 -8.28 -1.73 3.13
CA ALA A 28 -9.63 -1.46 2.64
C ALA A 28 -10.20 -0.11 3.09
N LYS A 29 -9.87 0.33 4.31
CA LYS A 29 -10.33 1.58 4.91
C LYS A 29 -9.23 2.64 4.92
N ALA A 30 -8.39 2.65 3.89
CA ALA A 30 -7.37 3.67 3.70
C ALA A 30 -7.94 5.08 3.79
N PHE A 31 -7.06 6.03 4.11
CA PHE A 31 -7.44 7.44 4.09
C PHE A 31 -8.02 7.80 2.71
N PRO A 32 -9.14 8.56 2.63
CA PRO A 32 -9.87 8.71 1.37
C PRO A 32 -9.01 9.25 0.21
N SER A 33 -8.09 10.18 0.48
CA SER A 33 -7.23 10.74 -0.58
C SER A 33 -6.29 9.71 -1.18
N ASP A 34 -5.77 8.79 -0.38
CA ASP A 34 -4.87 7.72 -0.79
C ASP A 34 -5.59 6.74 -1.69
N ARG A 35 -6.81 6.36 -1.28
CA ARG A 35 -7.69 5.53 -2.09
C ARG A 35 -7.95 6.16 -3.45
N TYR A 36 -8.28 7.45 -3.50
CA TYR A 36 -8.49 8.17 -4.76
C TYR A 36 -7.21 8.29 -5.59
N ALA A 37 -6.05 8.48 -4.95
CA ALA A 37 -4.77 8.53 -5.63
C ALA A 37 -4.45 7.20 -6.32
N VAL A 38 -4.59 6.07 -5.62
CA VAL A 38 -4.39 4.73 -6.20
C VAL A 38 -5.39 4.47 -7.33
N GLU A 39 -6.68 4.71 -7.10
CA GLU A 39 -7.71 4.47 -8.11
C GLU A 39 -7.50 5.27 -9.40
N SER A 40 -7.13 6.55 -9.26
CA SER A 40 -6.87 7.39 -10.43
C SER A 40 -5.60 6.98 -11.17
N GLN A 41 -4.55 6.52 -10.48
CA GLN A 41 -3.34 6.00 -11.11
C GLN A 41 -3.62 4.69 -11.86
N VAL A 42 -4.34 3.76 -11.23
CA VAL A 42 -4.79 2.52 -11.87
C VAL A 42 -5.58 2.82 -13.16
N LYS A 43 -6.56 3.72 -13.09
CA LYS A 43 -7.36 4.14 -14.26
C LYS A 43 -6.51 4.83 -15.33
N PHE A 44 -5.59 5.69 -14.92
CA PHE A 44 -4.67 6.40 -15.83
C PHE A 44 -3.83 5.42 -16.65
N HIS A 45 -3.45 4.29 -16.06
CA HIS A 45 -2.73 3.21 -16.73
C HIS A 45 -3.64 2.21 -17.48
N GLY A 46 -4.94 2.44 -17.54
CA GLY A 46 -5.88 1.65 -18.34
C GLY A 46 -6.41 0.37 -17.68
N PHE A 47 -6.28 0.23 -16.36
CA PHE A 47 -6.79 -0.92 -15.61
C PHE A 47 -8.09 -0.60 -14.87
N ASP A 48 -8.91 -1.63 -14.61
CA ASP A 48 -10.09 -1.51 -13.74
C ASP A 48 -9.67 -1.57 -12.26
N PRO A 49 -9.98 -0.56 -11.43
CA PRO A 49 -9.76 -0.61 -9.98
C PRO A 49 -10.29 -1.84 -9.27
N ALA A 50 -11.41 -2.42 -9.73
CA ALA A 50 -11.98 -3.61 -9.12
C ALA A 50 -11.08 -4.85 -9.28
N GLU A 51 -10.27 -4.89 -10.34
CA GLU A 51 -9.33 -5.99 -10.62
C GLU A 51 -7.90 -5.67 -10.15
N ALA A 52 -7.52 -4.41 -10.25
CA ALA A 52 -6.17 -3.94 -9.97
C ALA A 52 -5.91 -3.68 -8.49
N ILE A 53 -6.92 -3.35 -7.69
CA ILE A 53 -6.71 -3.00 -6.29
C ILE A 53 -7.10 -4.18 -5.38
N VAL A 54 -6.08 -4.79 -4.78
CA VAL A 54 -6.25 -5.82 -3.77
C VAL A 54 -6.41 -5.14 -2.42
N LEU A 55 -7.60 -5.26 -1.85
CA LEU A 55 -7.93 -4.69 -0.55
C LEU A 55 -7.75 -5.72 0.56
N VAL A 56 -6.95 -5.37 1.57
CA VAL A 56 -6.84 -6.13 2.82
C VAL A 56 -7.85 -5.58 3.81
N THR A 57 -8.77 -6.44 4.26
CA THR A 57 -9.85 -6.09 5.21
C THR A 57 -9.61 -6.76 6.56
N PRO A 58 -9.96 -6.09 7.68
CA PRO A 58 -10.01 -6.75 8.98
C PRO A 58 -10.91 -7.98 8.95
N ARG A 59 -10.61 -8.96 9.80
CA ARG A 59 -11.44 -10.14 9.99
C ARG A 59 -12.77 -9.74 10.66
N GLU A 60 -13.78 -10.59 10.54
CA GLU A 60 -15.08 -10.33 11.18
C GLU A 60 -14.92 -10.12 12.69
N GLY A 61 -15.46 -9.01 13.19
CA GLY A 61 -15.33 -8.62 14.61
C GLY A 61 -14.03 -7.91 14.97
N GLU A 62 -13.14 -7.64 14.02
CA GLU A 62 -11.89 -6.89 14.23
C GLU A 62 -11.93 -5.53 13.52
N ASP A 63 -11.35 -4.51 14.15
CA ASP A 63 -11.19 -3.18 13.55
C ASP A 63 -9.80 -2.98 12.91
N THR A 64 -8.81 -3.77 13.34
CA THR A 64 -7.42 -3.70 12.90
C THR A 64 -7.07 -4.87 12.00
N LEU A 65 -6.05 -4.69 11.16
CA LEU A 65 -5.50 -5.78 10.36
C LEU A 65 -4.53 -6.59 11.20
N ARG A 66 -4.48 -7.91 11.00
CA ARG A 66 -3.34 -8.68 11.50
C ARG A 66 -2.22 -8.56 10.48
N ASP A 67 -0.97 -8.41 10.93
CA ASP A 67 0.18 -8.33 10.03
C ASP A 67 0.24 -9.55 9.09
N GLN A 68 -0.10 -10.74 9.61
CA GLN A 68 -0.16 -11.96 8.81
C GLN A 68 -1.16 -11.86 7.65
N ASP A 69 -2.30 -11.18 7.80
CA ASP A 69 -3.27 -11.03 6.70
C ASP A 69 -2.72 -10.13 5.59
N VAL A 70 -1.90 -9.13 5.96
CA VAL A 70 -1.19 -8.28 4.99
C VAL A 70 -0.12 -9.10 4.27
N LEU A 71 0.70 -9.86 5.01
CA LEU A 71 1.76 -10.70 4.44
C LEU A 71 1.18 -11.79 3.53
N ASP A 72 0.07 -12.43 3.92
CA ASP A 72 -0.62 -13.45 3.12
C ASP A 72 -1.20 -12.85 1.84
N ALA A 73 -1.74 -11.63 1.89
CA ALA A 73 -2.20 -10.93 0.69
C ALA A 73 -1.04 -10.66 -0.28
N ILE A 74 0.12 -10.23 0.24
CA ILE A 74 1.33 -10.01 -0.57
C ILE A 74 1.82 -11.33 -1.16
N GLU A 75 1.90 -12.41 -0.38
CA GLU A 75 2.34 -13.72 -0.89
C GLU A 75 1.39 -14.27 -1.96
N LYS A 76 0.08 -14.15 -1.75
CA LYS A 76 -0.95 -14.62 -2.68
C LYS A 76 -0.99 -13.84 -3.99
N HIS A 77 -0.77 -12.52 -3.94
CA HIS A 77 -0.94 -11.64 -5.09
C HIS A 77 0.39 -11.09 -5.66
N GLY A 78 1.51 -11.38 -5.02
CA GLY A 78 2.82 -10.76 -5.26
C GLY A 78 3.30 -10.86 -6.70
N ALA A 79 3.12 -12.01 -7.36
CA ALA A 79 3.50 -12.18 -8.76
C ALA A 79 2.80 -11.19 -9.72
N SER A 80 1.57 -10.76 -9.37
CA SER A 80 0.77 -9.81 -10.14
C SER A 80 0.77 -8.38 -9.59
N THR A 81 1.48 -8.13 -8.48
CA THR A 81 1.48 -6.84 -7.77
C THR A 81 2.67 -5.99 -8.20
N ALA A 82 2.41 -4.77 -8.66
CA ALA A 82 3.46 -3.81 -8.98
C ALA A 82 3.91 -3.04 -7.72
N LEU A 83 2.95 -2.67 -6.89
CA LEU A 83 3.17 -1.82 -5.72
C LEU A 83 2.36 -2.33 -4.52
N VAL A 84 2.99 -2.41 -3.36
CA VAL A 84 2.31 -2.47 -2.07
C VAL A 84 2.27 -1.04 -1.53
N PHE A 85 1.09 -0.51 -1.24
CA PHE A 85 0.91 0.85 -0.74
C PHE A 85 0.08 0.85 0.55
N MET A 86 0.75 1.01 1.69
CA MET A 86 0.16 0.89 3.03
C MET A 86 0.44 2.15 3.87
N PRO A 87 -0.38 2.52 4.85
CA PRO A 87 0.02 3.55 5.80
C PRO A 87 1.10 3.03 6.75
N GLY A 88 1.94 3.93 7.28
CA GLY A 88 2.79 3.59 8.44
C GLY A 88 1.97 3.46 9.73
N VAL A 89 0.98 4.35 9.90
CA VAL A 89 -0.02 4.30 10.97
C VAL A 89 -1.41 4.57 10.38
N GLN A 90 -2.37 3.69 10.67
CA GLN A 90 -3.75 3.81 10.25
C GLN A 90 -4.43 5.01 10.93
N TYR A 91 -5.00 5.93 10.16
CA TYR A 91 -5.48 7.23 10.65
C TYR A 91 -6.65 7.17 11.64
N TYR A 92 -7.50 6.15 11.53
CA TYR A 92 -8.70 5.95 12.35
C TYR A 92 -8.42 5.04 13.54
N THR A 93 -7.79 3.88 13.32
CA THR A 93 -7.56 2.89 14.39
C THR A 93 -6.30 3.15 15.19
N GLY A 94 -5.37 3.97 14.68
CA GLY A 94 -4.06 4.20 15.27
C GLY A 94 -3.11 3.02 15.16
N GLN A 95 -3.47 1.97 14.41
CA GLN A 95 -2.63 0.80 14.20
C GLN A 95 -1.32 1.19 13.50
N ALA A 96 -0.19 0.92 14.14
CA ALA A 96 1.11 0.93 13.49
C ALA A 96 1.34 -0.37 12.73
N PHE A 97 1.82 -0.27 11.49
CA PHE A 97 2.15 -1.43 10.66
C PHE A 97 3.65 -1.74 10.70
N ASP A 98 3.99 -3.03 10.55
CA ASP A 98 5.37 -3.49 10.40
C ASP A 98 5.93 -3.11 9.01
N ILE A 99 6.48 -1.90 8.91
CA ILE A 99 7.05 -1.35 7.66
C ILE A 99 8.18 -2.24 7.14
N GLU A 100 9.07 -2.74 8.01
CA GLU A 100 10.21 -3.58 7.63
C GLU A 100 9.73 -4.93 7.09
N GLY A 101 8.84 -5.61 7.81
CA GLY A 101 8.28 -6.90 7.38
C GLY A 101 7.49 -6.81 6.08
N ILE A 102 6.65 -5.77 5.93
CA ILE A 102 5.88 -5.53 4.69
C ILE A 102 6.83 -5.24 3.52
N THR A 103 7.89 -4.45 3.75
CA THR A 103 8.88 -4.12 2.71
C THR A 103 9.62 -5.38 2.25
N ALA A 104 10.12 -6.18 3.19
CA ALA A 104 10.79 -7.44 2.90
C ALA A 104 9.88 -8.40 2.11
N ALA A 105 8.61 -8.53 2.51
CA ALA A 105 7.63 -9.38 1.82
C ALA A 105 7.34 -8.90 0.40
N ALA A 106 7.15 -7.59 0.19
CA ALA A 106 6.92 -7.01 -1.12
C ALA A 106 8.13 -7.25 -2.05
N HIS A 107 9.33 -6.97 -1.57
CA HIS A 107 10.58 -7.12 -2.33
C HIS A 107 10.88 -8.58 -2.69
N LYS A 108 10.56 -9.53 -1.82
CA LYS A 108 10.67 -10.97 -2.09
C LYS A 108 9.91 -11.38 -3.37
N HIS A 109 8.79 -10.72 -3.68
CA HIS A 109 7.97 -10.96 -4.88
C HIS A 109 8.28 -10.02 -6.05
N GLY A 110 9.31 -9.18 -5.93
CA GLY A 110 9.69 -8.17 -6.91
C GLY A 110 8.71 -7.00 -7.01
N CYS A 111 7.87 -6.79 -5.98
CA CYS A 111 7.02 -5.60 -5.88
C CYS A 111 7.84 -4.47 -5.27
N LEU A 112 7.45 -3.21 -5.51
CA LEU A 112 7.90 -2.10 -4.67
C LEU A 112 6.99 -1.97 -3.44
N ALA A 113 7.55 -1.47 -2.33
CA ALA A 113 6.79 -1.05 -1.16
C ALA A 113 6.80 0.47 -1.04
N GLY A 114 5.63 1.07 -0.89
CA GLY A 114 5.45 2.50 -0.64
C GLY A 114 4.56 2.71 0.57
N PHE A 115 4.82 3.79 1.32
CA PHE A 115 4.08 4.06 2.54
C PHE A 115 3.61 5.51 2.63
N ASP A 116 2.35 5.71 3.01
CA ASP A 116 1.93 7.01 3.53
C ASP A 116 2.30 7.11 5.02
N LEU A 117 3.22 8.03 5.33
CA LEU A 117 3.76 8.24 6.66
C LEU A 117 3.14 9.44 7.37
N ALA A 118 2.00 9.97 6.91
CA ALA A 118 1.32 11.14 7.50
C ALA A 118 1.14 11.04 9.02
N HIS A 119 0.78 9.85 9.51
CA HIS A 119 0.56 9.57 10.93
C HIS A 119 1.73 8.86 11.62
N ALA A 120 2.80 8.54 10.87
CA ALA A 120 3.99 7.88 11.39
C ALA A 120 5.17 8.85 11.58
N ALA A 121 5.35 9.83 10.68
CA ALA A 121 6.43 10.79 10.74
C ALA A 121 6.33 11.68 11.98
N GLY A 122 7.35 11.64 12.84
CA GLY A 122 7.34 12.35 14.13
C GLY A 122 6.55 11.65 15.24
N ASN A 123 5.96 10.49 14.97
CA ASN A 123 5.22 9.66 15.93
C ASN A 123 5.96 8.34 16.22
N LEU A 124 6.42 7.66 15.17
CA LEU A 124 7.21 6.43 15.26
C LEU A 124 8.69 6.70 14.97
N HIS A 125 9.56 5.84 15.50
CA HIS A 125 10.93 5.76 14.99
C HIS A 125 10.89 5.15 13.60
N LEU A 126 11.50 5.82 12.63
CA LEU A 126 11.52 5.39 11.23
C LEU A 126 12.96 5.22 10.76
N ARG A 127 13.26 4.09 10.10
CA ARG A 127 14.56 3.81 9.48
C ARG A 127 14.38 3.50 8.00
N LEU A 128 13.77 4.42 7.26
CA LEU A 128 13.38 4.24 5.85
C LEU A 128 14.52 3.86 4.89
N HIS A 129 15.77 4.12 5.25
CA HIS A 129 16.92 3.71 4.45
C HIS A 129 17.38 2.27 4.74
N ASP A 130 17.18 1.81 5.98
CA ASP A 130 17.68 0.51 6.44
C ASP A 130 16.65 -0.60 6.24
N TRP A 131 15.37 -0.24 6.11
CA TRP A 131 14.22 -1.13 5.94
C TRP A 131 13.87 -1.38 4.47
#